data_AF-A0A7V8JUZ2-F1
#
_entry.id   AF-A0A7V8JUZ2-F1
#
_cell.length_a   1.000
_cell.length_b   1.000
_cell.length_c   1.000
_cell.angle_alpha   90.00
_cell.angle_beta   90.00
_cell.angle_gamma   90.00
#
_symmetry.space_group_name_H-M   'P 1'
#
loop_
_entity.id
_entity.type
_entity.pdbx_description
1 polymer ?
#
loop_
_entity_poly.entity_id
_entity_poly.type
_entity_poly.pdbx_seq_one_letter_code
_entity_poly.pdbx_strand_id
1 'polypeptide(L)'
;MKILTRSRRHAGIAAAQRPALRWRASWCASKPFIWGAAMATSPTVWAVAAMLGADARCDHPVFWWGLPCAVALANALAISHLKSRHHQGACHTRRAAGRAYFAAALPLTLLLVLLLGWDSGFLADMAPLAMEWMHQGATSLLSTACAVAVSLVFAAGSHLLSAAVLPWLAMTMADADADADAGKLPDHSISEYRYRKN
;
A
#
# COMPACT_ATOMS: atom_id res chain seq x y z
N MET A 1 20.26 30.16 -40.39
CA MET A 1 19.31 29.76 -39.32
C MET A 1 19.25 28.25 -39.20
N LYS A 2 20.00 27.63 -38.26
CA LYS A 2 20.06 26.16 -38.12
C LYS A 2 20.53 25.72 -36.73
N ILE A 3 19.85 26.14 -35.64
CA ILE A 3 20.20 25.72 -34.27
C ILE A 3 18.94 25.62 -33.40
N LEU A 4 18.13 24.55 -33.52
CA LEU A 4 17.10 24.22 -32.51
C LEU A 4 16.78 22.72 -32.35
N THR A 5 17.53 21.79 -32.97
CA THR A 5 17.19 20.35 -32.93
C THR A 5 18.00 19.49 -31.95
N ARG A 6 18.96 20.07 -31.21
CA ARG A 6 19.84 19.31 -30.30
C ARG A 6 19.24 19.06 -28.89
N SER A 7 18.22 19.81 -28.49
CA SER A 7 17.66 19.75 -27.13
C SER A 7 16.81 18.48 -26.83
N ARG A 8 16.11 17.91 -27.83
CA ARG A 8 15.23 16.74 -27.59
C ARG A 8 15.96 15.43 -27.34
N ARG A 9 17.20 15.24 -27.83
CA ARG A 9 17.92 13.97 -27.66
C ARG A 9 18.46 13.77 -26.25
N HIS A 10 18.86 14.84 -25.57
CA HIS A 10 19.34 14.75 -24.18
C HIS A 10 18.21 14.53 -23.17
N ALA A 11 17.01 15.05 -23.43
CA ALA A 11 15.82 14.76 -22.62
C ALA A 11 15.40 13.27 -22.70
N GLY A 12 15.54 12.65 -23.88
CA GLY A 12 15.24 11.22 -24.07
C GLY A 12 16.22 10.28 -23.36
N ILE A 13 17.50 10.64 -23.31
CA ILE A 13 18.53 9.84 -22.63
C ILE A 13 18.44 10.01 -21.10
N ALA A 14 18.15 11.21 -20.60
CA ALA A 14 17.98 11.45 -19.16
C ALA A 14 16.73 10.74 -18.57
N ALA A 15 15.68 10.54 -19.36
CA ALA A 15 14.50 9.76 -18.94
C ALA A 15 14.80 8.24 -18.86
N ALA A 16 15.74 7.74 -19.67
CA ALA A 16 16.15 6.34 -19.68
C ALA A 16 17.10 5.95 -18.53
N GLN A 17 17.64 6.94 -17.79
CA GLN A 17 18.57 6.73 -16.67
C GLN A 17 17.92 6.79 -15.29
N ARG A 18 16.58 6.78 -15.18
CA ARG A 18 15.96 6.68 -13.85
C ARG A 18 16.20 5.29 -13.29
N PRO A 19 16.88 5.16 -12.13
CA PRO A 19 17.15 3.86 -11.54
C PRO A 19 15.84 3.11 -11.32
N ALA A 20 15.75 1.92 -11.90
CA ALA A 20 14.55 1.10 -11.83
C ALA A 20 14.24 0.79 -10.35
N LEU A 21 12.97 0.92 -9.95
CA LEU A 21 12.56 0.51 -8.60
C LEU A 21 12.67 -1.00 -8.49
N ARG A 22 13.55 -1.46 -7.60
CA ARG A 22 13.72 -2.88 -7.28
C ARG A 22 12.96 -3.18 -6.01
N TRP A 23 12.32 -4.34 -6.00
CA TRP A 23 11.76 -4.90 -4.79
C TRP A 23 12.91 -5.25 -3.84
N ARG A 24 12.86 -4.80 -2.57
CA ARG A 24 13.92 -5.15 -1.61
C ARG A 24 13.95 -6.69 -1.42
N ALA A 25 15.09 -7.32 -1.71
CA ALA A 25 15.25 -8.77 -1.69
C ALA A 25 15.16 -9.40 -0.28
N SER A 26 15.42 -8.63 0.79
CA SER A 26 15.33 -9.06 2.19
C SER A 26 13.88 -9.20 2.73
N TRP A 27 12.91 -9.36 1.83
CA TRP A 27 11.49 -9.39 2.13
C TRP A 27 11.10 -10.46 3.16
N CYS A 28 11.72 -11.65 3.16
CA CYS A 28 11.31 -12.73 4.06
C CYS A 28 11.52 -12.42 5.55
N ALA A 29 12.63 -11.79 5.92
CA ALA A 29 12.88 -11.38 7.31
C ALA A 29 12.09 -10.12 7.70
N SER A 30 11.66 -9.32 6.72
CA SER A 30 10.96 -8.04 6.93
C SER A 30 9.44 -8.11 6.78
N LYS A 31 8.86 -9.24 6.34
CA LYS A 31 7.39 -9.47 6.26
C LYS A 31 6.63 -9.06 7.54
N PRO A 32 6.97 -9.56 8.74
CA PRO A 32 6.23 -9.19 9.94
C PRO A 32 6.46 -7.72 10.32
N PHE A 33 7.65 -7.18 10.07
CA PHE A 33 7.96 -5.78 10.34
C PHE A 33 7.19 -4.81 9.43
N ILE A 34 7.14 -5.08 8.13
CA ILE A 34 6.41 -4.27 7.14
C ILE A 34 4.91 -4.37 7.39
N TRP A 35 4.41 -5.57 7.70
CA TRP A 35 3.03 -5.79 8.06
C TRP A 35 2.67 -5.07 9.38
N GLY A 36 3.52 -5.18 10.40
CA GLY A 36 3.39 -4.47 11.66
C GLY A 36 3.43 -2.95 11.47
N ALA A 37 4.31 -2.44 10.62
CA ALA A 37 4.36 -1.02 10.26
C ALA A 37 3.10 -0.58 9.51
N ALA A 38 2.55 -1.41 8.61
CA ALA A 38 1.28 -1.13 7.94
C ALA A 38 0.12 -0.99 8.94
N MET A 39 0.08 -1.88 9.93
CA MET A 39 -0.92 -1.87 11.00
C MET A 39 -0.73 -0.68 11.95
N ALA A 40 0.50 -0.44 12.40
CA ALA A 40 0.84 0.66 13.30
C ALA A 40 0.67 2.04 12.64
N THR A 41 0.77 2.12 11.31
CA THR A 41 0.49 3.37 10.57
C THR A 41 -0.98 3.54 10.22
N SER A 42 -1.84 2.55 10.47
CA SER A 42 -3.26 2.69 10.20
C SER A 42 -3.92 3.49 11.34
N PRO A 43 -4.44 4.70 11.09
CA PRO A 43 -5.08 5.51 12.13
C PRO A 43 -6.26 4.79 12.79
N THR A 44 -6.88 3.85 12.07
CA THR A 44 -8.04 3.10 12.53
C THR A 44 -7.70 2.06 13.59
N VAL A 45 -6.50 1.46 13.55
CA VAL A 45 -6.02 0.59 14.64
C VAL A 45 -5.91 1.40 15.94
N TRP A 46 -5.40 2.63 15.86
CA TRP A 46 -5.30 3.52 17.02
C TRP A 46 -6.66 4.03 17.49
N ALA A 47 -7.56 4.38 16.57
CA ALA A 47 -8.91 4.80 16.92
C ALA A 47 -9.68 3.69 17.65
N VAL A 48 -9.63 2.45 17.13
CA VAL A 48 -10.24 1.28 17.78
C VAL A 48 -9.62 1.02 19.15
N ALA A 49 -8.28 1.05 19.25
CA ALA A 49 -7.58 0.87 20.52
C ALA A 49 -7.93 1.95 21.55
N ALA A 50 -8.05 3.21 21.12
CA ALA A 50 -8.44 4.33 21.98
C ALA A 50 -9.89 4.19 22.46
N MET A 51 -10.82 3.79 21.57
CA MET A 51 -12.21 3.56 21.94
C MET A 51 -12.35 2.39 22.93
N LEU A 52 -11.69 1.26 22.67
CA LEU A 52 -11.67 0.12 23.60
C LEU A 52 -11.01 0.45 24.95
N GLY A 53 -10.00 1.33 24.95
CA GLY A 53 -9.35 1.81 26.17
C GLY A 53 -10.20 2.79 26.98
N ALA A 54 -11.06 3.57 26.31
CA ALA A 54 -11.96 4.52 26.96
C ALA A 54 -13.21 3.84 27.54
N ASP A 55 -13.77 2.86 26.83
CA ASP A 55 -14.91 2.08 27.32
C ASP A 55 -14.84 0.61 26.87
N ALA A 56 -14.58 -0.29 27.81
CA ALA A 56 -14.51 -1.72 27.56
C ALA A 56 -15.89 -2.36 27.29
N ARG A 57 -16.99 -1.62 27.49
CA ARG A 57 -18.37 -2.11 27.32
C ARG A 57 -18.93 -1.86 25.92
N CYS A 58 -18.10 -1.53 24.93
CA CYS A 58 -18.61 -1.29 23.61
C CYS A 58 -19.47 -2.48 23.14
N ASP A 59 -20.74 -2.22 22.82
CA ASP A 59 -21.80 -3.23 22.64
C ASP A 59 -21.52 -4.28 21.53
N HIS A 60 -20.46 -4.08 20.76
CA HIS A 60 -20.12 -4.86 19.57
C HIS A 60 -18.66 -5.37 19.59
N PRO A 61 -18.23 -6.22 20.54
CA PRO A 61 -16.82 -6.63 20.69
C PRO A 61 -16.25 -7.33 19.43
N VAL A 62 -17.09 -8.08 18.71
CA VAL A 62 -16.72 -8.72 17.44
C VAL A 62 -16.44 -7.68 16.36
N PHE A 63 -17.24 -6.61 16.30
CA PHE A 63 -17.03 -5.51 15.35
C PHE A 63 -15.68 -4.81 15.61
N TRP A 64 -15.38 -4.52 16.88
CA TRP A 64 -14.15 -3.80 17.24
C TRP A 64 -12.88 -4.58 16.93
N TRP A 65 -12.88 -5.91 17.13
CA TRP A 65 -11.75 -6.74 16.70
C TRP A 65 -11.76 -7.05 15.20
N GLY A 66 -12.93 -7.09 14.58
CA GLY A 66 -13.07 -7.34 13.15
C GLY A 66 -12.53 -6.21 12.29
N LEU A 67 -12.65 -4.93 12.71
CA LEU A 67 -12.10 -3.78 11.98
C LEU A 67 -10.57 -3.86 11.76
N PRO A 68 -9.71 -4.02 12.78
CA PRO A 68 -8.28 -4.16 12.58
C PRO A 68 -7.94 -5.44 11.81
N CYS A 69 -8.68 -6.54 11.99
CA CYS A 69 -8.53 -7.75 11.19
C CYS A 69 -8.82 -7.50 9.69
N ALA A 70 -9.87 -6.73 9.39
CA ALA A 70 -10.22 -6.36 8.01
C ALA A 70 -9.12 -5.51 7.36
N VAL A 71 -8.61 -4.51 8.08
CA VAL A 71 -7.48 -3.67 7.62
C VAL A 71 -6.22 -4.52 7.40
N ALA A 72 -5.90 -5.42 8.33
CA ALA A 72 -4.77 -6.33 8.22
C ALA A 72 -4.84 -7.24 6.99
N LEU A 73 -6.02 -7.83 6.74
CA LEU A 73 -6.28 -8.68 5.59
C LEU A 73 -6.18 -7.89 4.29
N ALA A 74 -6.75 -6.69 4.25
CA ALA A 74 -6.67 -5.81 3.10
C ALA A 74 -5.23 -5.39 2.77
N ASN A 75 -4.43 -5.06 3.79
CA ASN A 75 -3.01 -4.76 3.63
C ASN A 75 -2.24 -5.96 3.05
N ALA A 76 -2.47 -7.17 3.57
CA ALA A 76 -1.80 -8.37 3.09
C ALA A 76 -2.11 -8.68 1.61
N LEU A 77 -3.38 -8.54 1.21
CA LEU A 77 -3.81 -8.76 -0.17
C LEU A 77 -3.30 -7.66 -1.11
N ALA A 78 -3.35 -6.39 -0.69
CA ALA A 78 -2.86 -5.28 -1.48
C ALA A 78 -1.34 -5.35 -1.71
N ILE A 79 -0.56 -5.75 -0.70
CA ILE A 79 0.88 -6.02 -0.82
C ILE A 79 1.14 -7.16 -1.82
N SER A 80 0.37 -8.25 -1.73
CA SER A 80 0.51 -9.41 -2.62
C SER A 80 0.19 -9.03 -4.07
N HIS A 81 -0.86 -8.23 -4.28
CA HIS A 81 -1.24 -7.69 -5.57
C HIS A 81 -0.17 -6.74 -6.14
N LEU A 82 0.36 -5.84 -5.31
CA LEU A 82 1.42 -4.92 -5.69
C LEU A 82 2.69 -5.67 -6.11
N LYS A 83 3.06 -6.74 -5.39
CA LYS A 83 4.18 -7.62 -5.75
C LYS A 83 3.95 -8.27 -7.11
N SER A 84 2.77 -8.83 -7.35
CA SER A 84 2.42 -9.42 -8.65
C SER A 84 2.54 -8.40 -9.78
N ARG A 85 2.01 -7.18 -9.59
CA ARG A 85 2.10 -6.09 -10.58
C ARG A 85 3.52 -5.60 -10.81
N HIS A 86 4.35 -5.59 -9.77
CA HIS A 86 5.77 -5.24 -9.91
C HIS A 86 6.50 -6.28 -10.76
N HIS A 87 6.27 -7.58 -10.55
CA HIS A 87 6.84 -8.65 -11.38
C HIS A 87 6.38 -8.59 -12.84
N GLN A 88 5.17 -8.09 -13.10
CA GLN A 88 4.66 -7.83 -14.46
C GLN A 88 5.22 -6.54 -15.08
N GLY A 89 6.05 -5.78 -14.36
CA GLY A 89 6.64 -4.53 -14.85
C GLY A 89 5.68 -3.33 -14.81
N ALA A 90 4.52 -3.40 -14.17
CA ALA A 90 3.53 -2.31 -14.22
C ALA A 90 3.84 -1.13 -13.27
N CYS A 91 4.80 -1.27 -12.35
CA CYS A 91 5.06 -0.30 -11.28
C CYS A 91 6.51 0.24 -11.31
N HIS A 92 6.75 1.30 -12.09
CA HIS A 92 8.07 1.92 -12.23
C HIS A 92 8.30 3.16 -11.35
N THR A 93 7.30 3.59 -10.57
CA THR A 93 7.42 4.73 -9.65
C THR A 93 6.75 4.42 -8.32
N ARG A 94 7.26 5.00 -7.22
CA ARG A 94 6.65 4.86 -5.88
C ARG A 94 5.21 5.36 -5.85
N ARG A 95 4.90 6.43 -6.60
CA ARG A 95 3.52 6.95 -6.74
C ARG A 95 2.60 5.98 -7.49
N ALA A 96 3.09 5.33 -8.55
CA ALA A 96 2.31 4.30 -9.24
C ALA A 96 2.06 3.09 -8.33
N ALA A 97 3.08 2.65 -7.59
CA ALA A 97 2.96 1.58 -6.61
C ALA A 97 1.95 1.94 -5.48
N GLY A 98 2.02 3.15 -4.94
CA GLY A 98 1.08 3.62 -3.91
C GLY A 98 -0.37 3.69 -4.42
N ARG A 99 -0.59 4.16 -5.66
CA ARG A 99 -1.93 4.14 -6.28
C ARG A 99 -2.43 2.71 -6.51
N ALA A 100 -1.58 1.81 -7.00
CA ALA A 100 -1.95 0.41 -7.20
C ALA A 100 -2.27 -0.30 -5.88
N TYR A 101 -1.52 0.01 -4.83
CA TYR A 101 -1.81 -0.46 -3.47
C TYR A 101 -3.17 0.06 -2.98
N PHE A 102 -3.37 1.38 -3.01
CA PHE A 102 -4.59 2.01 -2.52
C PHE A 102 -5.83 1.52 -3.28
N ALA A 103 -5.74 1.38 -4.60
CA ALA A 103 -6.81 0.86 -5.44
C ALA A 103 -7.16 -0.61 -5.14
N ALA A 104 -6.23 -1.40 -4.60
CA ALA A 104 -6.51 -2.77 -4.17
C ALA A 104 -7.05 -2.84 -2.73
N ALA A 105 -6.48 -2.03 -1.81
CA ALA A 105 -6.83 -2.05 -0.39
C ALA A 105 -8.18 -1.40 -0.07
N LEU A 106 -8.50 -0.28 -0.72
CA LEU A 106 -9.72 0.49 -0.48
C LEU A 106 -11.01 -0.34 -0.69
N PRO A 107 -11.27 -0.93 -1.87
CA PRO A 107 -12.54 -1.64 -2.10
C PRO A 107 -12.69 -2.86 -1.19
N LEU A 108 -11.58 -3.54 -0.89
CA LEU A 108 -11.57 -4.70 -0.01
C LEU A 108 -11.91 -4.32 1.43
N THR A 109 -11.32 -3.23 1.93
CA THR A 109 -11.62 -2.74 3.29
C THR A 109 -13.04 -2.21 3.37
N LEU A 110 -13.48 -1.46 2.36
CA LEU A 110 -14.86 -0.98 2.28
C LEU A 110 -15.85 -2.15 2.33
N LEU A 111 -15.62 -3.20 1.54
CA LEU A 111 -16.45 -4.39 1.53
C LEU A 111 -16.47 -5.08 2.90
N LEU A 112 -15.31 -5.30 3.50
CA LEU A 112 -15.21 -5.98 4.80
C LEU A 112 -15.86 -5.18 5.93
N VAL A 113 -15.68 -3.85 5.95
CA VAL A 113 -16.31 -2.96 6.94
C VAL A 113 -17.82 -2.92 6.77
N LEU A 114 -18.32 -2.87 5.53
CA LEU A 114 -19.76 -2.93 5.26
C LEU A 114 -20.35 -4.27 5.70
N LEU A 115 -19.71 -5.39 5.37
CA LEU A 115 -20.15 -6.71 5.80
C LEU A 115 -20.16 -6.83 7.32
N LEU A 116 -19.09 -6.40 7.98
CA LEU A 116 -18.97 -6.48 9.43
C LEU A 116 -19.97 -5.57 10.14
N GLY A 117 -20.15 -4.35 9.65
CA GLY A 117 -21.10 -3.40 10.22
C GLY A 117 -22.56 -3.75 9.93
N TRP A 118 -22.84 -4.49 8.85
CA TRP A 118 -24.16 -5.05 8.58
C TRP A 118 -24.47 -6.23 9.50
N ASP A 119 -23.53 -7.16 9.62
CA ASP A 119 -23.67 -8.36 10.46
C ASP A 119 -23.77 -8.02 11.95
N SER A 120 -23.01 -7.02 12.41
CA SER A 120 -23.07 -6.57 13.81
C SER A 120 -24.23 -5.63 14.12
N GLY A 121 -24.99 -5.17 13.11
CA GLY A 121 -26.01 -4.12 13.29
C GLY A 121 -25.47 -2.71 13.54
N PHE A 122 -24.14 -2.53 13.61
CA PHE A 122 -23.51 -1.24 13.91
C PHE A 122 -23.89 -0.14 12.90
N LEU A 123 -24.06 -0.48 11.62
CA LEU A 123 -24.47 0.50 10.60
C LEU A 123 -25.91 1.00 10.83
N ALA A 124 -26.79 0.16 11.39
CA ALA A 124 -28.15 0.57 11.73
C ALA A 124 -28.13 1.53 12.93
N ASP A 125 -27.23 1.33 13.89
CA ASP A 125 -27.07 2.20 15.07
C ASP A 125 -26.44 3.57 14.69
N MET A 126 -25.54 3.60 13.71
CA MET A 126 -24.87 4.83 13.26
C MET A 126 -25.72 5.70 12.34
N ALA A 127 -26.69 5.13 11.63
CA ALA A 127 -27.53 5.87 10.70
C ALA A 127 -28.32 7.02 11.37
N PRO A 128 -29.06 6.81 12.47
CA PRO A 128 -29.78 7.88 13.16
C PRO A 128 -28.85 9.00 13.63
N LEU A 129 -27.68 8.65 14.19
CA LEU A 129 -26.66 9.59 14.64
C LEU A 129 -26.15 10.49 13.51
N ALA A 130 -25.82 9.90 12.36
CA ALA A 130 -25.37 10.66 11.20
C ALA A 130 -26.47 11.60 10.67
N MET A 131 -27.73 11.15 10.70
CA MET A 131 -28.87 11.92 10.22
C MET A 131 -29.26 13.08 11.13
N GLU A 132 -29.15 12.89 12.45
CA GLU A 132 -29.32 13.94 13.45
C GLU A 132 -28.29 15.06 13.25
N TRP A 133 -27.02 14.69 13.03
CA TRP A 133 -25.97 15.67 12.70
C TRP A 133 -26.27 16.44 11.41
N MET A 134 -26.90 15.80 10.42
CA MET A 134 -27.26 16.41 9.14
C MET A 134 -28.60 17.17 9.17
N HIS A 135 -29.35 17.16 10.29
CA HIS A 135 -30.69 17.76 10.40
C HIS A 135 -31.67 17.30 9.30
N GLN A 136 -31.56 16.05 8.83
CA GLN A 136 -32.41 15.51 7.77
C GLN A 136 -33.38 14.43 8.29
N GLY A 137 -34.57 14.36 7.69
CA GLY A 137 -35.56 13.33 8.00
C GLY A 137 -35.11 11.93 7.58
N ALA A 138 -35.30 10.94 8.47
CA ALA A 138 -34.90 9.56 8.30
C ALA A 138 -35.60 8.86 7.12
N THR A 139 -34.85 8.61 6.04
CA THR A 139 -35.25 7.66 4.98
C THR A 139 -34.24 6.51 4.91
N SER A 140 -34.72 5.32 4.53
CA SER A 140 -33.89 4.11 4.42
C SER A 140 -32.76 4.23 3.38
N LEU A 141 -32.95 5.06 2.35
CA LEU A 141 -31.93 5.33 1.34
C LEU A 141 -30.80 6.21 1.91
N LEU A 142 -31.17 7.26 2.65
CA LEU A 142 -30.21 8.21 3.20
C LEU A 142 -29.37 7.57 4.33
N SER A 143 -29.98 6.74 5.18
CA SER A 143 -29.24 5.96 6.19
C SER A 143 -28.20 5.03 5.54
N THR A 144 -28.59 4.33 4.47
CA THR A 144 -27.69 3.46 3.70
C THR A 144 -26.56 4.27 3.06
N ALA A 145 -26.85 5.43 2.48
CA ALA A 145 -25.85 6.31 1.90
C ALA A 145 -24.85 6.83 2.96
N CYS A 146 -25.33 7.23 4.14
CA CYS A 146 -24.49 7.63 5.27
C CYS A 146 -23.59 6.48 5.74
N ALA A 147 -24.12 5.27 5.89
CA ALA A 147 -23.36 4.08 6.26
C ALA A 147 -22.23 3.78 5.26
N VAL A 148 -22.51 3.87 3.97
CA VAL A 148 -21.50 3.71 2.90
C VAL A 148 -20.47 4.84 2.95
N ALA A 149 -20.89 6.08 3.17
CA ALA A 149 -19.98 7.23 3.26
C ALA A 149 -19.03 7.11 4.46
N VAL A 150 -19.53 6.75 5.65
CA VAL A 150 -18.71 6.51 6.84
C VAL A 150 -17.73 5.37 6.60
N SER A 151 -18.19 4.26 6.01
CA SER A 151 -17.33 3.12 5.69
C SER A 151 -16.24 3.48 4.67
N LEU A 152 -16.56 4.34 3.70
CA LEU A 152 -15.61 4.85 2.72
C LEU A 152 -14.57 5.77 3.35
N VAL A 153 -14.98 6.68 4.22
CA VAL A 153 -14.06 7.57 4.97
C VAL A 153 -13.13 6.73 5.83
N PHE A 154 -13.66 5.74 6.54
CA PHE A 154 -12.87 4.80 7.33
C PHE A 154 -11.85 4.04 6.46
N ALA A 155 -12.30 3.47 5.33
CA ALA A 155 -11.42 2.74 4.43
C ALA A 155 -10.33 3.64 3.83
N ALA A 156 -10.68 4.84 3.36
CA ALA A 156 -9.72 5.79 2.80
C ALA A 156 -8.70 6.23 3.86
N GLY A 157 -9.16 6.62 5.05
CA GLY A 157 -8.31 7.03 6.17
C GLY A 157 -7.36 5.92 6.63
N SER A 158 -7.82 4.67 6.64
CA SER A 158 -7.00 3.49 7.01
C SER A 158 -5.80 3.27 6.11
N HIS A 159 -5.91 3.64 4.83
CA HIS A 159 -4.94 3.26 3.78
C HIS A 159 -4.16 4.42 3.18
N LEU A 160 -4.59 5.67 3.39
CA LEU A 160 -3.91 6.85 2.86
C LEU A 160 -2.42 6.91 3.26
N LEU A 161 -2.14 6.69 4.55
CA LEU A 161 -0.76 6.70 5.05
C LEU A 161 0.01 5.45 4.59
N SER A 162 -0.60 4.27 4.67
CA SER A 162 0.03 3.02 4.24
C SER A 162 0.37 3.02 2.74
N ALA A 163 -0.46 3.65 1.90
CA ALA A 163 -0.21 3.83 0.48
C ALA A 163 1.03 4.70 0.16
N ALA A 164 1.42 5.59 1.08
CA ALA A 164 2.64 6.39 0.95
C ALA A 164 3.86 5.65 1.54
N VAL A 165 3.69 5.05 2.72
CA VAL A 165 4.78 4.44 3.50
C VAL A 165 5.21 3.09 2.92
N LEU A 166 4.27 2.23 2.53
CA LEU A 166 4.60 0.86 2.10
C LEU A 166 5.44 0.81 0.82
N PRO A 167 5.13 1.57 -0.25
CA PRO A 167 6.01 1.61 -1.42
C PRO A 167 7.41 2.13 -1.09
N TRP A 168 7.54 3.00 -0.10
CA TRP A 168 8.83 3.54 0.33
C TRP A 168 9.66 2.49 1.09
N LEU A 169 9.02 1.75 2.00
CA LEU A 169 9.65 0.66 2.75
C LEU A 169 9.96 -0.56 1.86
N ALA A 170 9.08 -0.88 0.91
CA ALA A 170 9.17 -2.08 0.10
C ALA A 170 10.12 -1.99 -1.09
N MET A 171 10.30 -0.78 -1.64
CA MET A 171 11.04 -0.58 -2.90
C MET A 171 12.26 0.32 -2.71
N THR A 172 13.42 -0.19 -3.12
CA THR A 172 14.66 0.60 -3.26
C THR A 172 14.81 1.10 -4.67
N MET A 173 15.52 2.22 -4.82
CA MET A 173 16.10 2.55 -6.11
C MET A 173 17.17 1.48 -6.40
N ALA A 174 17.24 0.98 -7.64
CA ALA A 174 18.41 0.24 -8.06
C ALA A 174 19.60 1.20 -7.95
N ASP A 175 20.50 1.01 -6.99
CA ASP A 175 21.74 1.77 -6.97
C ASP A 175 22.50 1.47 -8.28
N ALA A 176 22.85 2.52 -9.01
CA ALA A 176 23.65 2.43 -10.23
C ALA A 176 25.04 1.81 -9.96
N ASP A 177 25.47 1.79 -8.70
CA ASP A 177 26.76 1.25 -8.26
C ASP A 177 26.83 -0.28 -8.28
N ALA A 178 25.70 -1.00 -8.27
CA ALA A 178 25.72 -2.46 -8.36
C ALA A 178 26.18 -2.99 -9.74
N ASP A 179 25.97 -2.21 -10.81
CA ASP A 179 26.51 -2.52 -12.14
C ASP A 179 27.98 -2.08 -12.28
N ALA A 180 28.45 -1.10 -11.50
CA ALA A 180 29.85 -0.71 -11.46
C ALA A 180 30.74 -1.79 -10.78
N ASP A 181 30.21 -2.50 -9.79
CA ASP A 181 30.89 -3.62 -9.13
C ASP A 181 30.81 -4.93 -9.93
N ALA A 182 29.74 -5.15 -10.71
CA ALA A 182 29.67 -6.26 -11.66
C ALA A 182 30.66 -6.12 -12.84
N GLY A 183 31.08 -4.89 -13.15
CA GLY A 183 32.15 -4.59 -14.09
C GLY A 183 33.56 -4.81 -13.53
N LYS A 184 33.70 -5.02 -12.21
CA LYS A 184 34.94 -5.46 -11.56
C LYS A 184 34.88 -6.97 -11.28
N LEU A 185 34.63 -7.79 -12.30
CA LEU A 185 35.12 -9.16 -12.20
C LEU A 185 36.65 -9.09 -12.15
N PRO A 186 37.32 -9.67 -11.14
CA PRO A 186 38.76 -9.77 -11.15
C PRO A 186 39.17 -10.60 -12.37
N ASP A 187 40.01 -10.00 -13.22
CA ASP A 187 40.67 -10.61 -14.37
C ASP A 187 41.67 -11.69 -13.90
N HIS A 188 41.14 -12.77 -13.33
CA HIS A 188 41.89 -13.92 -12.86
C HIS A 188 41.64 -15.17 -13.72
N SER A 189 40.84 -15.07 -14.80
CA SER A 189 40.51 -16.23 -15.64
C SER A 189 41.32 -16.33 -16.95
N ILE A 190 42.24 -15.40 -17.25
CA ILE A 190 43.02 -15.45 -18.50
C ILE A 190 44.38 -16.18 -18.35
N SER A 191 44.85 -16.50 -17.14
CA SER A 191 46.20 -17.08 -16.97
C SER A 191 46.29 -18.62 -17.04
N GLU A 192 45.20 -19.39 -16.89
CA GLU A 192 45.32 -20.87 -16.80
C GLU A 192 45.23 -21.65 -18.12
N TYR A 193 44.91 -21.03 -19.26
CA TYR A 193 44.80 -21.75 -20.54
C TYR A 193 46.09 -21.79 -21.39
N ARG A 194 47.24 -21.35 -20.86
CA ARG A 194 48.51 -21.31 -21.62
C ARG A 194 49.52 -22.44 -21.31
N TYR A 195 49.14 -23.47 -20.55
CA TYR A 195 50.06 -24.59 -20.22
C TYR A 195 49.52 -25.98 -20.60
N ARG A 196 48.80 -26.09 -21.72
CA ARG A 196 48.40 -27.40 -22.27
C ARG A 196 48.61 -27.53 -23.77
N LYS A 197 49.75 -27.05 -24.26
CA LYS A 197 50.36 -27.50 -25.52
C LYS A 197 51.86 -27.34 -25.39
N ASN A 198 52.53 -28.43 -25.01
CA ASN A 198 53.81 -28.92 -25.55
C ASN A 198 54.22 -30.14 -24.74
#